data_AF-A0A366KZN7-F1
#
_entry.id   AF-A0A366KZN7-F1
#
_cell.length_a   1.000
_cell.length_b   1.000
_cell.length_c   1.000
_cell.angle_alpha   90.00
_cell.angle_beta   90.00
_cell.angle_gamma   90.00
#
_symmetry.space_group_name_H-M   'P 1'
#
loop_
_entity.id
_entity.type
_entity.pdbx_description
1 polymer ?
#
loop_
_entity_poly.entity_id
_entity_poly.type
_entity_poly.pdbx_seq_one_letter_code
_entity_poly.pdbx_strand_id
1 'polypeptide(L)'
;MDSKKLKANLETLKKKIPKKPKTKLPVYPKNISESLQLYLRHRTIDVMRYACWIYDEHNWPLPLYVNPAKIKIGYLNEFMFTKLGMNDFKYFDLFGGLRLKIDEAFEMPRNIITRCMWLLRYHKRKKLEYFDYLIVPLICRFFGVTNISTFNIELFNENYDYLSLKIIENQILQEKRDIVKEIFANFKKGRYASCITSIYPILDFLTRRYFDTKDFGKDMVSVNAMFKAAGFGEQEIDNLKPGAATRKLMVLLTKNEISRAEYKVLSEKHEHGLGFAGMALSSFLTFSNQYYGYYRSEKGDADVLNRHSILHGANNDFGTKINAIKLITYLYLTLELEPVLKILFKNK
;
A
#
# COMPACT_ATOMS: atom_id res chain seq x y z
N MET A 1 24.13 7.10 5.33
CA MET A 1 23.99 7.19 3.86
C MET A 1 23.55 8.61 3.50
N ASP A 2 24.20 9.26 2.52
CA ASP A 2 23.85 10.62 2.08
C ASP A 2 22.57 10.63 1.20
N SER A 3 21.79 11.71 1.25
CA SER A 3 20.57 11.93 0.46
C SER A 3 20.84 11.92 -1.05
N LYS A 4 22.02 12.41 -1.48
CA LYS A 4 22.47 12.31 -2.88
C LYS A 4 22.60 10.85 -3.33
N LYS A 5 23.09 9.97 -2.45
CA LYS A 5 23.23 8.54 -2.72
C LYS A 5 21.87 7.85 -2.82
N LEU A 6 20.91 8.21 -1.95
CA LEU A 6 19.53 7.70 -2.06
C LEU A 6 18.90 8.07 -3.40
N LYS A 7 19.06 9.32 -3.87
CA LYS A 7 18.58 9.76 -5.19
C LYS A 7 19.20 8.93 -6.32
N ALA A 8 20.52 8.70 -6.29
CA ALA A 8 21.20 7.86 -7.28
C ALA A 8 20.71 6.39 -7.25
N ASN A 9 20.44 5.85 -6.06
CA ASN A 9 19.92 4.50 -5.90
C ASN A 9 18.46 4.37 -6.37
N LEU A 10 17.65 5.42 -6.25
CA LEU A 10 16.30 5.47 -6.83
C LEU A 10 16.33 5.41 -8.35
N GLU A 11 17.26 6.12 -9.00
CA GLU A 11 17.45 6.00 -10.45
C GLU A 11 17.95 4.61 -10.86
N THR A 12 18.77 3.98 -10.02
CA THR A 12 19.19 2.58 -10.21
C THR A 12 18.01 1.61 -10.11
N LEU A 13 17.12 1.82 -9.13
CA LEU A 13 15.90 1.03 -8.99
C LEU A 13 14.98 1.21 -10.20
N LYS A 14 14.80 2.45 -10.68
CA LYS A 14 13.98 2.77 -11.85
C LYS A 14 14.43 2.01 -13.10
N LYS A 15 15.75 1.89 -13.31
CA LYS A 15 16.33 1.12 -14.42
C LYS A 15 16.05 -0.38 -14.35
N LYS A 16 15.73 -0.92 -13.16
CA LYS A 16 15.37 -2.33 -12.97
C LYS A 16 13.88 -2.63 -13.20
N ILE A 17 13.01 -1.61 -13.26
CA ILE A 17 11.58 -1.83 -13.48
C ILE A 17 11.36 -2.33 -14.92
N PRO A 18 10.78 -3.52 -15.11
CA PRO A 18 10.55 -4.07 -16.45
C PRO A 18 9.61 -3.20 -17.28
N LYS A 19 9.94 -3.02 -18.55
CA LYS A 19 9.11 -2.32 -19.53
C LYS A 19 8.06 -3.25 -20.14
N LYS A 20 7.01 -2.68 -20.71
CA LYS A 20 5.95 -3.42 -21.41
C LYS A 20 6.56 -4.27 -22.53
N PRO A 21 6.41 -5.60 -22.50
CA PRO A 21 6.94 -6.46 -23.56
C PRO A 21 6.13 -6.31 -24.84
N LYS A 22 6.77 -6.55 -25.99
CA LYS A 22 6.11 -6.56 -27.32
C LYS A 22 5.08 -7.69 -27.42
N THR A 23 5.36 -8.83 -26.80
CA THR A 23 4.48 -10.00 -26.75
C THR A 23 3.91 -10.19 -25.35
N LYS A 24 2.66 -10.65 -25.28
CA LYS A 24 1.97 -10.86 -24.00
C LYS A 24 2.57 -12.07 -23.28
N LEU A 25 3.19 -11.85 -22.12
CA LEU A 25 3.69 -12.93 -21.28
C LEU A 25 2.53 -13.62 -20.52
N PRO A 26 2.57 -14.95 -20.36
CA PRO A 26 1.56 -15.69 -19.60
C PRO A 26 1.76 -15.55 -18.08
N VAL A 27 2.96 -15.18 -17.63
CA VAL A 27 3.33 -15.06 -16.22
C VAL A 27 3.16 -13.61 -15.75
N TYR A 28 2.62 -13.44 -14.55
CA TYR A 28 2.45 -12.15 -13.88
C TYR A 28 3.21 -12.15 -12.56
N PRO A 29 3.77 -10.99 -12.16
CA PRO A 29 4.38 -10.88 -10.85
C PRO A 29 3.34 -11.07 -9.75
N LYS A 30 3.70 -11.84 -8.74
CA LYS A 30 2.88 -12.16 -7.56
C LYS A 30 3.22 -11.30 -6.35
N ASN A 31 4.41 -10.71 -6.36
CA ASN A 31 5.05 -10.04 -5.24
C ASN A 31 6.02 -8.96 -5.78
N ILE A 32 6.58 -8.11 -4.90
CA ILE A 32 7.45 -6.99 -5.30
C ILE A 32 8.74 -7.52 -5.94
N SER A 33 9.33 -8.58 -5.38
CA SER A 33 10.55 -9.18 -5.92
C SER A 33 10.37 -9.60 -7.39
N GLU A 34 9.30 -10.33 -7.70
CA GLU A 34 8.96 -10.74 -9.06
C GLU A 34 8.65 -9.53 -9.95
N SER A 35 8.08 -8.44 -9.43
CA SER A 35 7.79 -7.24 -10.20
C SER A 35 9.04 -6.46 -10.66
N LEU A 36 10.20 -6.74 -10.05
CA LEU A 36 11.49 -6.23 -10.53
C LEU A 36 12.03 -7.03 -11.74
N GLN A 37 11.37 -8.15 -12.11
CA GLN A 37 11.77 -9.03 -13.20
C GLN A 37 10.67 -9.18 -14.26
N LEU A 38 9.41 -9.13 -13.83
CA LEU A 38 8.22 -9.30 -14.66
C LEU A 38 7.44 -8.00 -14.79
N TYR A 39 6.99 -7.71 -16.00
CA TYR A 39 6.18 -6.53 -16.28
C TYR A 39 4.79 -6.64 -15.63
N LEU A 40 4.46 -5.66 -14.79
CA LEU A 40 3.10 -5.46 -14.30
C LEU A 40 2.33 -4.55 -15.26
N ARG A 41 1.11 -4.95 -15.63
CA ARG A 41 0.29 -4.19 -16.58
C ARG A 41 -0.06 -2.80 -16.05
N HIS A 42 -0.06 -1.81 -16.95
CA HIS A 42 -0.50 -0.45 -16.62
C HIS A 42 -1.87 -0.40 -15.96
N ARG A 43 -2.84 -1.21 -16.41
CA ARG A 43 -4.17 -1.27 -15.77
C ARG A 43 -4.11 -1.65 -14.29
N THR A 44 -3.23 -2.59 -13.94
CA THR A 44 -3.08 -3.07 -12.57
C THR A 44 -2.33 -2.02 -11.75
N ILE A 45 -1.30 -1.40 -12.34
CA ILE A 45 -0.61 -0.25 -11.75
C ILE A 45 -1.59 0.88 -11.44
N ASP A 46 -2.50 1.20 -12.36
CA ASP A 46 -3.53 2.22 -12.15
C ASP A 46 -4.41 1.86 -10.94
N VAL A 47 -5.03 0.68 -10.94
CA VAL A 47 -5.89 0.23 -9.83
C VAL A 47 -5.15 0.29 -8.49
N MET A 48 -3.93 -0.24 -8.44
CA MET A 48 -3.10 -0.24 -7.23
C MET A 48 -2.76 1.18 -6.76
N ARG A 49 -2.51 2.11 -7.68
CA ARG A 49 -2.23 3.51 -7.35
C ARG A 49 -3.43 4.17 -6.67
N TYR A 50 -4.62 4.01 -7.24
CA TYR A 50 -5.85 4.54 -6.66
C TYR A 50 -6.16 3.90 -5.31
N ALA A 51 -6.00 2.58 -5.20
CA ALA A 51 -6.18 1.87 -3.94
C ALA A 51 -5.21 2.40 -2.88
N CYS A 52 -3.94 2.59 -3.24
CA CYS A 52 -2.92 3.13 -2.35
C CYS A 52 -3.31 4.49 -1.77
N TRP A 53 -3.87 5.40 -2.56
CA TRP A 53 -4.33 6.69 -2.04
C TRP A 53 -5.49 6.56 -1.06
N ILE A 54 -6.45 5.67 -1.33
CA ILE A 54 -7.55 5.40 -0.39
C ILE A 54 -7.01 4.80 0.91
N TYR A 55 -6.07 3.86 0.82
CA TYR A 55 -5.40 3.30 1.99
C TYR A 55 -4.66 4.37 2.81
N ASP A 56 -3.94 5.27 2.14
CA ASP A 56 -3.21 6.38 2.77
C ASP A 56 -4.17 7.31 3.55
N GLU A 57 -5.32 7.68 2.96
CA GLU A 57 -6.35 8.52 3.61
C GLU A 57 -6.94 7.90 4.88
N HIS A 58 -7.06 6.57 4.90
CA HIS A 58 -7.58 5.83 6.04
C HIS A 58 -6.50 5.35 7.01
N ASN A 59 -5.25 5.84 6.87
CA ASN A 59 -4.10 5.46 7.70
C ASN A 59 -3.90 3.94 7.74
N TRP A 60 -3.98 3.29 6.58
CA TRP A 60 -3.78 1.85 6.41
C TRP A 60 -2.56 1.60 5.50
N PRO A 61 -1.68 0.66 5.86
CA PRO A 61 -0.65 0.20 4.94
C PRO A 61 -1.26 -0.69 3.86
N LEU A 62 -0.70 -0.67 2.65
CA LEU A 62 -1.19 -1.44 1.51
C LEU A 62 -1.12 -2.96 1.82
N PRO A 63 -2.24 -3.70 1.82
CA PRO A 63 -2.28 -5.10 2.24
C PRO A 63 -1.83 -6.04 1.12
N LEU A 64 -0.52 -6.18 0.92
CA LEU A 64 0.08 -7.02 -0.14
C LEU A 64 0.16 -8.52 0.19
N TYR A 65 -0.32 -8.94 1.35
CA TYR A 65 -0.24 -10.33 1.83
C TYR A 65 -1.32 -11.26 1.29
N VAL A 66 -2.10 -10.81 0.31
CA VAL A 66 -3.27 -11.54 -0.18
C VAL A 66 -2.85 -12.70 -1.08
N ASN A 67 -3.36 -13.89 -0.77
CA ASN A 67 -3.29 -15.03 -1.67
C ASN A 67 -4.58 -15.07 -2.53
N PRO A 68 -4.51 -14.74 -3.84
CA PRO A 68 -5.70 -14.72 -4.70
C PRO A 68 -6.36 -16.10 -4.86
N ALA A 69 -5.66 -17.21 -4.57
CA ALA A 69 -6.24 -18.54 -4.61
C ALA A 69 -7.20 -18.81 -3.43
N LYS A 70 -7.05 -18.07 -2.32
CA LYS A 70 -7.95 -18.17 -1.16
C LYS A 70 -9.19 -17.28 -1.33
N ILE A 71 -9.09 -16.20 -2.10
CA ILE A 71 -10.21 -15.30 -2.35
C ILE A 71 -11.00 -15.79 -3.58
N LYS A 72 -12.20 -16.32 -3.36
CA LYS A 72 -13.13 -16.60 -4.45
C LYS A 72 -13.63 -15.28 -5.04
N ILE A 73 -13.82 -15.21 -6.36
CA ILE A 73 -14.54 -14.07 -6.99
C ILE A 73 -15.94 -13.93 -6.36
N GLY A 74 -16.58 -15.06 -6.05
CA GLY A 74 -17.82 -15.11 -5.30
C GLY A 74 -17.74 -14.44 -3.93
N TYR A 75 -16.60 -14.51 -3.23
CA TYR A 75 -16.41 -13.83 -1.94
C TYR A 75 -16.35 -12.31 -2.10
N LEU A 76 -15.64 -11.79 -3.11
CA LEU A 76 -15.65 -10.34 -3.38
C LEU A 76 -17.04 -9.85 -3.79
N ASN A 77 -17.74 -10.64 -4.60
CA ASN A 77 -19.12 -10.34 -4.98
C ASN A 77 -20.04 -10.40 -3.77
N GLU A 78 -20.02 -11.46 -2.98
CA GLU A 78 -20.80 -11.62 -1.73
C GLU A 78 -20.50 -10.48 -0.75
N PHE A 79 -19.24 -10.10 -0.59
CA PHE A 79 -18.88 -8.94 0.21
C PHE A 79 -19.54 -7.65 -0.32
N MET A 80 -19.43 -7.39 -1.63
CA MET A 80 -20.06 -6.21 -2.24
C MET A 80 -21.60 -6.23 -2.13
N PHE A 81 -22.24 -7.35 -2.46
CA PHE A 81 -23.69 -7.48 -2.47
C PHE A 81 -24.28 -7.54 -1.06
N THR A 82 -23.75 -8.43 -0.21
CA THR A 82 -24.32 -8.76 1.10
C THR A 82 -23.81 -7.86 2.21
N LYS A 83 -22.52 -7.49 2.20
CA LYS A 83 -21.91 -6.71 3.31
C LYS A 83 -21.87 -5.22 3.04
N LEU A 84 -21.69 -4.80 1.79
CA LEU A 84 -21.74 -3.39 1.39
C LEU A 84 -23.12 -2.94 0.93
N GLY A 85 -24.12 -3.85 0.91
CA GLY A 85 -25.52 -3.53 0.59
C GLY A 85 -25.76 -3.15 -0.87
N MET A 86 -24.88 -3.54 -1.79
CA MET A 86 -24.97 -3.21 -3.21
C MET A 86 -25.96 -4.12 -3.95
N ASN A 87 -27.20 -4.23 -3.46
CA ASN A 87 -28.17 -5.28 -3.83
C ASN A 87 -28.72 -5.22 -5.27
N ASP A 88 -28.30 -4.27 -6.11
CA ASP A 88 -28.92 -4.07 -7.42
C ASP A 88 -27.90 -4.09 -8.58
N PHE A 89 -28.04 -5.05 -9.50
CA PHE A 89 -27.26 -5.10 -10.74
C PHE A 89 -27.46 -3.83 -11.59
N LYS A 90 -28.52 -3.05 -11.35
CA LYS A 90 -28.76 -1.73 -11.97
C LYS A 90 -27.60 -0.75 -11.76
N TYR A 91 -26.82 -0.87 -10.69
CA TYR A 91 -25.61 -0.05 -10.49
C TYR A 91 -24.53 -0.35 -11.55
N PHE A 92 -24.56 -1.54 -12.16
CA PHE A 92 -23.65 -1.92 -13.24
C PHE A 92 -24.01 -1.32 -14.60
N ASP A 93 -25.28 -1.02 -14.83
CA ASP A 93 -25.75 -0.28 -16.01
C ASP A 93 -25.67 1.24 -15.81
N LEU A 94 -25.93 1.72 -14.58
CA LEU A 94 -25.71 3.13 -14.17
C LEU A 94 -24.23 3.54 -14.17
N PHE A 95 -23.30 2.59 -14.11
CA PHE A 95 -21.90 2.88 -14.34
C PHE A 95 -21.61 3.36 -15.79
N GLY A 96 -22.47 3.07 -16.78
CA GLY A 96 -22.41 3.71 -18.10
C GLY A 96 -22.70 5.23 -18.05
N GLY A 97 -23.40 5.67 -17.00
CA GLY A 97 -23.79 7.06 -16.72
C GLY A 97 -23.03 7.69 -15.55
N LEU A 98 -21.77 7.28 -15.31
CA LEU A 98 -20.84 7.84 -14.31
C LEU A 98 -20.60 9.35 -14.48
N ARG A 99 -21.60 10.16 -14.11
CA ARG A 99 -21.45 11.57 -13.77
C ARG A 99 -21.01 11.64 -12.32
N LEU A 100 -19.79 12.11 -12.16
CA LEU A 100 -19.17 12.56 -10.92
C LEU A 100 -20.19 13.34 -10.05
N LYS A 101 -20.25 13.03 -8.74
CA LYS A 101 -20.58 14.07 -7.78
C LYS A 101 -19.34 14.95 -7.67
N ILE A 102 -19.43 16.13 -8.28
CA ILE A 102 -18.35 17.11 -8.50
C ILE A 102 -18.25 17.98 -7.24
N ASP A 103 -17.76 17.43 -6.13
CA ASP A 103 -17.41 18.24 -4.95
C ASP A 103 -16.16 17.75 -4.20
N GLU A 104 -15.62 16.56 -4.51
CA GLU A 104 -14.33 16.11 -3.97
C GLU A 104 -13.19 16.40 -4.96
N ALA A 105 -12.01 16.76 -4.43
CA ALA A 105 -10.78 17.13 -5.16
C ALA A 105 -10.14 16.00 -6.01
N PHE A 106 -10.93 15.00 -6.40
CA PHE A 106 -10.47 13.75 -6.98
C PHE A 106 -11.32 13.34 -8.19
N GLU A 107 -11.04 13.92 -9.35
CA GLU A 107 -11.55 13.37 -10.61
C GLU A 107 -10.80 12.08 -10.96
N MET A 108 -11.43 10.92 -10.76
CA MET A 108 -10.96 9.68 -11.39
C MET A 108 -11.14 9.81 -12.91
N PRO A 109 -10.07 9.67 -13.72
CA PRO A 109 -10.19 9.78 -15.17
C PRO A 109 -11.18 8.74 -15.72
N ARG A 110 -12.03 9.15 -16.68
CA ARG A 110 -13.09 8.31 -17.27
C ARG A 110 -12.62 6.92 -17.70
N ASN A 111 -11.38 6.79 -18.18
CA ASN A 111 -10.82 5.52 -18.64
C ASN A 111 -10.59 4.50 -17.51
N ILE A 112 -10.26 4.94 -16.29
CA ILE A 112 -10.05 4.06 -15.13
C ILE A 112 -11.38 3.53 -14.66
N ILE A 113 -12.38 4.40 -14.61
CA ILE A 113 -13.75 4.04 -14.29
C ILE A 113 -14.28 2.95 -15.26
N THR A 114 -14.14 3.14 -16.58
CA THR A 114 -14.51 2.11 -17.58
C THR A 114 -13.66 0.82 -17.45
N ARG A 115 -12.40 0.93 -16.99
CA ARG A 115 -11.52 -0.23 -16.74
C ARG A 115 -11.88 -0.99 -15.46
N CYS A 116 -12.30 -0.29 -14.41
CA CYS A 116 -12.84 -0.87 -13.18
C CYS A 116 -14.15 -1.61 -13.45
N MET A 117 -15.02 -1.04 -14.31
CA MET A 117 -16.22 -1.72 -14.81
C MET A 117 -15.91 -3.04 -15.53
N TRP A 118 -14.81 -3.12 -16.30
CA TRP A 118 -14.42 -4.36 -16.98
C TRP A 118 -14.01 -5.47 -16.00
N LEU A 119 -13.36 -5.12 -14.88
CA LEU A 119 -13.03 -6.09 -13.82
C LEU A 119 -14.30 -6.61 -13.11
N LEU A 120 -15.32 -5.76 -12.99
CA LEU A 120 -16.57 -6.04 -12.32
C LEU A 120 -17.60 -6.80 -13.18
N ARG A 121 -17.59 -6.62 -14.51
CA ARG A 121 -18.48 -7.32 -15.47
C ARG A 121 -18.21 -8.83 -15.64
N TYR A 122 -17.53 -9.51 -14.71
CA TYR A 122 -17.03 -10.85 -14.93
C TYR A 122 -17.90 -11.98 -14.38
N HIS A 123 -18.78 -12.50 -15.25
CA HIS A 123 -19.40 -13.83 -15.10
C HIS A 123 -18.49 -14.98 -15.61
N LYS A 124 -17.39 -14.68 -16.31
CA LYS A 124 -16.53 -15.67 -17.01
C LYS A 124 -15.17 -15.97 -16.36
N ARG A 125 -14.76 -15.28 -15.30
CA ARG A 125 -13.48 -15.55 -14.61
C ARG A 125 -13.71 -16.58 -13.52
N LYS A 126 -12.89 -17.63 -13.50
CA LYS A 126 -12.94 -18.67 -12.46
C LYS A 126 -12.07 -18.35 -11.23
N LYS A 127 -11.10 -17.43 -11.35
CA LYS A 127 -10.11 -17.07 -10.31
C LYS A 127 -9.67 -15.60 -10.43
N LEU A 128 -9.29 -14.97 -9.32
CA LEU A 128 -8.69 -13.63 -9.28
C LEU A 128 -7.23 -13.64 -9.74
N GLU A 129 -6.78 -12.56 -10.39
CA GLU A 129 -5.35 -12.24 -10.52
C GLU A 129 -4.84 -11.65 -9.18
N TYR A 130 -3.52 -11.69 -8.94
CA TYR A 130 -2.91 -11.39 -7.63
C TYR A 130 -3.30 -10.05 -7.00
N PHE A 131 -3.63 -9.02 -7.79
CA PHE A 131 -3.94 -7.68 -7.29
C PHE A 131 -5.37 -7.23 -7.58
N ASP A 132 -6.22 -8.12 -8.12
CA ASP A 132 -7.59 -7.76 -8.50
C ASP A 132 -8.43 -7.32 -7.28
N TYR A 133 -8.12 -7.80 -6.08
CA TYR A 133 -8.81 -7.42 -4.84
C TYR A 133 -8.68 -5.94 -4.48
N LEU A 134 -7.63 -5.25 -4.98
CA LEU A 134 -7.42 -3.82 -4.73
C LEU A 134 -8.43 -2.93 -5.45
N ILE A 135 -9.33 -3.51 -6.24
CA ILE A 135 -10.49 -2.79 -6.78
C ILE A 135 -11.51 -2.43 -5.71
N VAL A 136 -11.60 -3.22 -4.63
CA VAL A 136 -12.67 -3.08 -3.62
C VAL A 136 -12.63 -1.73 -2.92
N PRO A 137 -11.48 -1.21 -2.43
CA PRO A 137 -11.41 0.13 -1.86
C PRO A 137 -11.96 1.24 -2.78
N LEU A 138 -11.72 1.16 -4.09
CA LEU A 138 -12.23 2.14 -5.06
C LEU A 138 -13.76 2.07 -5.15
N ILE A 139 -14.31 0.87 -5.12
CA ILE A 139 -15.75 0.62 -5.14
C ILE A 139 -16.38 1.15 -3.85
N CYS A 140 -15.80 0.81 -2.70
CA CYS A 140 -16.26 1.32 -1.40
C CYS A 140 -16.32 2.85 -1.40
N ARG A 141 -15.25 3.52 -1.84
CA ARG A 141 -15.23 4.98 -1.95
C ARG A 141 -16.32 5.51 -2.88
N PHE A 142 -16.49 4.89 -4.05
CA PHE A 142 -17.48 5.33 -5.04
C PHE A 142 -18.92 5.25 -4.52
N PHE A 143 -19.27 4.18 -3.82
CA PHE A 143 -20.60 3.99 -3.25
C PHE A 143 -20.78 4.68 -1.89
N GLY A 144 -19.80 5.46 -1.44
CA GLY A 144 -19.85 6.10 -0.12
C GLY A 144 -19.84 5.10 1.03
N VAL A 145 -19.34 3.88 0.81
CA VAL A 145 -19.19 2.87 1.84
C VAL A 145 -17.90 3.15 2.60
N THR A 146 -18.04 3.73 3.78
CA THR A 146 -16.93 4.33 4.54
C THR A 146 -16.09 3.33 5.32
N ASN A 147 -16.50 2.05 5.42
CA ASN A 147 -15.87 1.10 6.32
C ASN A 147 -14.79 0.23 5.65
N ILE A 148 -13.74 0.86 5.12
CA ILE A 148 -12.57 0.15 4.58
C ILE A 148 -11.88 -0.72 5.64
N SER A 149 -11.96 -0.34 6.91
CA SER A 149 -11.42 -1.10 8.04
C SER A 149 -12.07 -2.48 8.13
N THR A 150 -13.40 -2.59 7.99
CA THR A 150 -14.09 -3.90 7.97
C THR A 150 -13.60 -4.77 6.83
N PHE A 151 -13.49 -4.22 5.60
CA PHE A 151 -12.92 -4.97 4.48
C PHE A 151 -11.52 -5.50 4.79
N ASN A 152 -10.64 -4.69 5.35
CA ASN A 152 -9.27 -5.12 5.67
C ASN A 152 -9.23 -6.14 6.80
N ILE A 153 -10.10 -6.04 7.80
CA ILE A 153 -10.21 -7.03 8.88
C ILE A 153 -10.62 -8.38 8.30
N GLU A 154 -11.63 -8.41 7.42
CA GLU A 154 -12.07 -9.65 6.79
C GLU A 154 -10.99 -10.23 5.86
N LEU A 155 -10.41 -9.37 5.01
CA LEU A 155 -9.30 -9.73 4.12
C LEU A 155 -8.12 -10.33 4.90
N PHE A 156 -7.81 -9.76 6.06
CA PHE A 156 -6.80 -10.26 6.98
C PHE A 156 -7.18 -11.63 7.56
N ASN A 157 -8.40 -11.80 8.08
CA ASN A 157 -8.84 -13.07 8.67
C ASN A 157 -8.80 -14.20 7.63
N GLU A 158 -9.28 -13.96 6.41
CA GLU A 158 -9.29 -14.95 5.31
C GLU A 158 -7.88 -15.35 4.88
N ASN A 159 -6.91 -14.44 4.99
CA ASN A 159 -5.50 -14.68 4.63
C ASN A 159 -4.60 -14.96 5.84
N TYR A 160 -5.15 -15.08 7.05
CA TYR A 160 -4.37 -15.11 8.29
C TYR A 160 -3.30 -16.21 8.30
N ASP A 161 -3.68 -17.45 7.97
CA ASP A 161 -2.73 -18.57 7.97
C ASP A 161 -1.67 -18.42 6.89
N TYR A 162 -2.02 -17.83 5.74
CA TYR A 162 -1.07 -17.59 4.67
C TYR A 162 -0.05 -16.50 5.06
N LEU A 163 -0.55 -15.37 5.58
CA LEU A 163 0.24 -14.25 6.05
C LEU A 163 1.17 -14.66 7.21
N SER A 164 0.64 -15.34 8.22
CA SER A 164 1.42 -15.76 9.39
C SER A 164 2.54 -16.72 9.00
N LEU A 165 2.24 -17.71 8.16
CA LEU A 165 3.25 -18.63 7.63
C LEU A 165 4.35 -17.86 6.88
N LYS A 166 3.98 -16.94 5.98
CA LYS A 166 4.93 -16.14 5.21
C LYS A 166 5.87 -15.29 6.08
N ILE A 167 5.36 -14.71 7.17
CA ILE A 167 6.20 -13.93 8.10
C ILE A 167 7.08 -14.86 8.95
N ILE A 168 6.54 -15.95 9.50
CA ILE A 168 7.27 -16.90 10.34
C ILE A 168 8.41 -17.60 9.58
N GLU A 169 8.18 -17.91 8.30
CA GLU A 169 9.16 -18.57 7.43
C GLU A 169 10.13 -17.59 6.75
N ASN A 170 9.96 -16.28 6.95
CA ASN A 170 10.82 -15.29 6.32
C ASN A 170 12.28 -15.45 6.79
N GLN A 171 13.20 -15.56 5.84
CA GLN A 171 14.62 -15.83 6.09
C GLN A 171 15.29 -14.72 6.92
N ILE A 172 14.84 -13.46 6.78
CA ILE A 172 15.37 -12.33 7.56
C ILE A 172 15.07 -12.50 9.06
N LEU A 173 13.94 -13.12 9.39
CA LEU A 173 13.41 -13.21 10.74
C LEU A 173 13.73 -14.55 11.43
N GLN A 174 14.62 -15.39 10.87
CA GLN A 174 14.95 -16.70 11.44
C GLN A 174 15.38 -16.63 12.91
N GLU A 175 16.26 -15.68 13.25
CA GLU A 175 16.75 -15.45 14.62
C GLU A 175 15.72 -14.78 15.55
N LYS A 176 14.53 -14.45 15.03
CA LYS A 176 13.43 -13.81 15.75
C LYS A 176 12.13 -14.61 15.63
N ARG A 177 12.21 -15.85 15.12
CA ARG A 177 11.07 -16.68 14.80
C ARG A 177 10.14 -16.88 16.00
N ASP A 178 10.69 -17.06 17.20
CA ASP A 178 9.87 -17.30 18.40
C ASP A 178 9.08 -16.06 18.81
N ILE A 179 9.67 -14.87 18.72
CA ILE A 179 8.97 -13.58 18.93
C ILE A 179 7.86 -13.42 17.89
N VAL A 180 8.14 -13.76 16.63
CA VAL A 180 7.14 -13.71 15.56
C VAL A 180 5.98 -14.67 15.82
N LYS A 181 6.26 -15.91 16.24
CA LYS A 181 5.22 -16.88 16.65
C LYS A 181 4.39 -16.34 17.80
N GLU A 182 5.03 -15.70 18.78
CA GLU A 182 4.35 -15.11 19.92
C GLU A 182 3.41 -13.97 19.52
N ILE A 183 3.82 -13.10 18.56
CA ILE A 183 2.94 -12.06 17.98
C ILE A 183 1.65 -12.70 17.47
N PHE A 184 1.74 -13.76 16.66
CA PHE A 184 0.55 -14.43 16.11
C PHE A 184 -0.26 -15.19 17.16
N ALA A 185 0.40 -15.81 18.16
CA ALA A 185 -0.28 -16.47 19.26
C ALA A 185 -1.06 -15.48 20.13
N ASN A 186 -0.47 -14.32 20.45
CA ASN A 186 -1.13 -13.25 21.18
C ASN A 186 -2.29 -12.67 20.37
N PHE A 187 -2.15 -12.55 19.05
CA PHE A 187 -3.23 -12.09 18.18
C PHE A 187 -4.44 -13.02 18.25
N LYS A 188 -4.24 -14.34 18.17
CA LYS A 188 -5.32 -15.33 18.30
C LYS A 188 -6.01 -15.27 19.67
N LYS A 189 -5.26 -14.95 20.73
CA LYS A 189 -5.79 -14.80 22.10
C LYS A 189 -6.47 -13.45 22.36
N GLY A 190 -6.57 -12.56 21.35
CA GLY A 190 -7.14 -11.23 21.51
C GLY A 190 -6.24 -10.24 22.28
N ARG A 191 -4.97 -10.58 22.49
CA ARG A 191 -3.99 -9.76 23.24
C ARG A 191 -3.30 -8.76 22.31
N TYR A 192 -4.08 -7.85 21.72
CA TYR A 192 -3.61 -6.98 20.64
C TYR A 192 -2.54 -5.97 21.08
N ALA A 193 -2.65 -5.40 22.29
CA ALA A 193 -1.62 -4.53 22.84
C ALA A 193 -0.25 -5.23 22.89
N SER A 194 -0.22 -6.51 23.30
CA SER A 194 1.00 -7.32 23.33
C SER A 194 1.55 -7.60 21.94
N CYS A 195 0.68 -7.77 20.93
CA CYS A 195 1.10 -7.89 19.53
C CYS A 195 1.80 -6.62 19.08
N ILE A 196 1.17 -5.47 19.34
CA ILE A 196 1.67 -4.14 18.95
C ILE A 196 3.04 -3.88 19.58
N THR A 197 3.17 -4.08 20.90
CA THR A 197 4.44 -3.88 21.62
C THR A 197 5.55 -4.82 21.16
N SER A 198 5.22 -6.02 20.71
CA SER A 198 6.19 -7.00 20.19
C SER A 198 6.61 -6.74 18.74
N ILE A 199 5.83 -6.00 17.96
CA ILE A 199 6.16 -5.69 16.55
C ILE A 199 7.22 -4.58 16.47
N TYR A 200 7.24 -3.58 17.37
CA TYR A 200 8.22 -2.47 17.30
C TYR A 200 9.68 -2.96 17.23
N PRO A 201 10.14 -3.85 18.14
CA PRO A 201 11.54 -4.27 18.12
C PRO A 201 11.90 -5.05 16.84
N ILE A 202 10.92 -5.71 16.21
CA ILE A 202 11.11 -6.40 14.93
C ILE A 202 11.31 -5.38 13.80
N LEU A 203 10.52 -4.31 13.75
CA LEU A 203 10.68 -3.24 12.76
C LEU A 203 12.04 -2.53 12.92
N ASP A 204 12.44 -2.24 14.17
CA ASP A 204 13.74 -1.63 14.47
C ASP A 204 14.90 -2.57 14.08
N PHE A 205 14.75 -3.88 14.33
CA PHE A 205 15.71 -4.89 13.86
C PHE A 205 15.83 -4.92 12.33
N LEU A 206 14.71 -4.92 11.60
CA LEU A 206 14.71 -4.89 10.13
C LEU A 206 15.42 -3.64 9.61
N THR A 207 15.15 -2.48 10.23
CA THR A 207 15.83 -1.22 9.91
C THR A 207 17.34 -1.36 9.99
N ARG A 208 17.84 -1.80 11.15
CA ARG A 208 19.28 -1.98 11.41
C ARG A 208 19.91 -2.95 10.41
N ARG A 209 19.21 -4.03 10.05
CA ARG A 209 19.67 -4.99 9.05
C ARG A 209 19.77 -4.36 7.66
N TYR A 210 18.84 -3.48 7.28
CA TYR A 210 18.89 -2.78 5.99
C TYR A 210 20.01 -1.75 5.90
N PHE A 211 20.37 -1.11 7.02
CA PHE A 211 21.51 -0.19 7.09
C PHE A 211 22.86 -0.86 7.30
N ASP A 212 22.87 -2.17 7.56
CA ASP A 212 24.06 -2.93 7.96
C ASP A 212 24.75 -2.27 9.17
N THR A 213 23.97 -2.07 10.24
CA THR A 213 24.42 -1.38 11.45
C THR A 213 23.91 -2.06 12.71
N LYS A 214 24.67 -1.93 13.80
CA LYS A 214 24.27 -2.34 15.16
C LYS A 214 23.76 -1.17 16.01
N ASP A 215 23.79 0.04 15.49
CA ASP A 215 23.38 1.25 16.20
C ASP A 215 21.87 1.24 16.50
N PHE A 216 21.52 1.30 17.79
CA PHE A 216 20.13 1.35 18.24
C PHE A 216 19.39 2.61 17.80
N GLY A 217 20.10 3.70 17.52
CA GLY A 217 19.54 4.94 16.96
C GLY A 217 19.13 4.82 15.48
N LYS A 218 19.39 3.68 14.84
CA LYS A 218 18.95 3.41 13.46
C LYS A 218 17.64 2.63 13.46
N ASP A 219 16.54 3.37 13.47
CA ASP A 219 15.17 2.88 13.39
C ASP A 219 14.44 3.42 12.15
N MET A 220 13.12 3.19 12.07
CA MET A 220 12.29 3.69 10.97
C MET A 220 12.27 5.22 10.85
N VAL A 221 12.52 5.98 11.93
CA VAL A 221 12.66 7.45 11.85
C VAL A 221 13.85 7.81 10.97
N SER A 222 14.96 7.05 11.07
CA SER A 222 16.13 7.24 10.20
C SER A 222 15.77 7.04 8.72
N VAL A 223 14.95 6.03 8.40
CA VAL A 223 14.46 5.79 7.03
C VAL A 223 13.69 7.01 6.52
N ASN A 224 12.71 7.48 7.28
CA ASN A 224 11.88 8.64 6.93
C ASN A 224 12.73 9.89 6.71
N ALA A 225 13.70 10.14 7.60
CA ALA A 225 14.60 11.29 7.52
C ALA A 225 15.43 11.32 6.22
N MET A 226 15.94 10.17 5.77
CA MET A 226 16.69 10.12 4.51
C MET A 226 15.82 10.33 3.29
N PHE A 227 14.62 9.76 3.25
CA PHE A 227 13.67 10.03 2.15
C PHE A 227 13.27 11.51 2.11
N LYS A 228 13.00 12.11 3.28
CA LYS A 228 12.77 13.55 3.40
C LYS A 228 13.94 14.37 2.85
N ALA A 229 15.18 14.04 3.26
CA ALA A 229 16.39 14.71 2.76
C ALA A 229 16.61 14.50 1.24
N ALA A 230 16.13 13.39 0.69
CA ALA A 230 16.14 13.11 -0.74
C ALA A 230 14.99 13.78 -1.52
N GLY A 231 14.14 14.60 -0.87
CA GLY A 231 13.03 15.30 -1.52
C GLY A 231 11.72 14.49 -1.59
N PHE A 232 11.62 13.40 -0.83
CA PHE A 232 10.41 12.58 -0.69
C PHE A 232 9.86 12.71 0.74
N GLY A 233 9.68 13.95 1.20
CA GLY A 233 8.97 14.23 2.45
C GLY A 233 7.47 13.92 2.32
N GLU A 234 6.70 14.12 3.39
CA GLU A 234 5.27 13.77 3.46
C GLU A 234 4.45 14.31 2.28
N GLN A 235 4.69 15.56 1.86
CA GLN A 235 3.98 16.19 0.73
C GLN A 235 4.41 15.67 -0.65
N GLU A 236 5.62 15.10 -0.75
CA GLU A 236 6.25 14.70 -2.02
C GLU A 236 6.39 13.17 -2.14
N ILE A 237 5.96 12.41 -1.12
CA ILE A 237 6.02 10.94 -1.07
C ILE A 237 5.22 10.30 -2.19
N ASP A 238 4.17 10.99 -2.64
CA ASP A 238 3.36 10.60 -3.78
C ASP A 238 4.20 10.51 -5.06
N ASN A 239 5.28 11.29 -5.20
CA ASN A 239 6.14 11.25 -6.40
C ASN A 239 6.83 9.89 -6.62
N LEU A 240 6.84 9.01 -5.61
CA LEU A 240 7.30 7.62 -5.76
C LEU A 240 6.29 6.79 -6.56
N LYS A 241 5.00 7.14 -6.52
CA LYS A 241 3.91 6.45 -7.23
C LYS A 241 3.98 6.78 -8.73
N PRO A 242 3.70 5.81 -9.62
CA PRO A 242 3.69 6.05 -11.06
C PRO A 242 2.61 7.07 -11.45
N GLY A 243 2.99 8.08 -12.24
CA GLY A 243 2.08 9.14 -12.68
C GLY A 243 1.62 10.12 -11.59
N ALA A 244 2.28 10.20 -10.44
CA ALA A 244 1.95 11.21 -9.43
C ALA A 244 2.25 12.65 -9.88
N ALA A 245 3.33 12.86 -10.64
CA ALA A 245 3.54 14.12 -11.34
C ALA A 245 2.39 14.43 -12.30
N THR A 246 1.80 13.42 -12.95
CA THR A 246 0.60 13.58 -13.79
C THR A 246 -0.62 14.07 -12.99
N ARG A 247 -0.75 13.73 -11.70
CA ARG A 247 -1.79 14.30 -10.82
C ARG A 247 -1.58 15.80 -10.62
N LYS A 248 -0.37 16.23 -10.29
CA LYS A 248 -0.03 17.66 -10.16
C LYS A 248 -0.33 18.39 -11.47
N LEU A 249 0.07 17.81 -12.61
CA LEU A 249 -0.22 18.35 -13.93
C LEU A 249 -1.72 18.39 -14.25
N MET A 250 -2.51 17.40 -13.80
CA MET A 250 -3.96 17.40 -13.99
C MET A 250 -4.62 18.56 -13.22
N VAL A 251 -4.16 18.85 -12.00
CA VAL A 251 -4.65 20.02 -11.23
C VAL A 251 -4.33 21.32 -11.96
N LEU A 252 -3.12 21.45 -12.52
CA LEU A 252 -2.75 22.62 -13.32
C LEU A 252 -3.61 22.71 -14.59
N LEU A 253 -3.88 21.59 -15.26
CA LEU A 253 -4.74 21.53 -16.43
C LEU A 253 -6.19 21.95 -16.10
N THR A 254 -6.75 21.47 -14.98
CA THR A 254 -8.13 21.83 -14.56
C THR A 254 -8.24 23.28 -14.11
N LYS A 255 -7.14 23.86 -13.60
CA LYS A 255 -7.03 25.30 -13.32
C LYS A 255 -6.71 26.14 -14.56
N ASN A 256 -6.60 25.53 -15.74
CA ASN A 256 -6.17 26.16 -16.99
C ASN A 256 -4.78 26.84 -16.91
N GLU A 257 -3.92 26.40 -15.99
CA GLU A 257 -2.54 26.89 -15.83
C GLU A 257 -1.57 26.24 -16.85
N ILE A 258 -1.96 25.12 -17.45
CA ILE A 258 -1.26 24.49 -18.58
C ILE A 258 -2.27 24.07 -19.65
N SER A 259 -1.83 24.02 -20.91
CA SER A 259 -2.65 23.54 -22.03
C SER A 259 -2.76 22.01 -22.06
N ARG A 260 -3.76 21.47 -22.77
CA ARG A 260 -3.88 20.02 -23.02
C ARG A 260 -2.67 19.44 -23.77
N ALA A 261 -2.05 20.23 -24.64
CA ALA A 261 -0.86 19.81 -25.39
C ALA A 261 0.35 19.69 -24.46
N GLU A 262 0.56 20.68 -23.59
CA GLU A 262 1.61 20.64 -22.57
C GLU A 262 1.40 19.51 -21.58
N TYR A 263 0.16 19.32 -21.11
CA TYR A 263 -0.19 18.18 -20.26
C TYR A 263 0.21 16.86 -20.89
N LYS A 264 -0.09 16.64 -22.17
CA LYS A 264 0.26 15.39 -22.87
C LYS A 264 1.77 15.17 -22.88
N VAL A 265 2.54 16.16 -23.31
CA VAL A 265 4.01 16.09 -23.37
C VAL A 265 4.63 15.85 -21.99
N LEU A 266 4.14 16.54 -20.95
CA LEU A 266 4.64 16.40 -19.59
C LEU A 266 4.23 15.06 -18.97
N SER A 267 3.00 14.60 -19.19
CA SER A 267 2.49 13.33 -18.67
C SER A 267 3.25 12.11 -19.22
N GLU A 268 3.60 12.12 -20.50
CA GLU A 268 4.39 11.05 -21.16
C GLU A 268 5.81 10.95 -20.58
N LYS A 269 6.40 12.07 -20.13
CA LYS A 269 7.71 12.07 -19.43
C LYS A 269 7.67 11.46 -18.04
N HIS A 270 6.49 11.39 -17.42
CA HIS A 270 6.28 10.92 -16.04
C HIS A 270 5.60 9.54 -15.95
N GLU A 271 5.30 8.93 -17.10
CA GLU A 271 4.42 7.76 -17.18
C GLU A 271 5.01 6.48 -16.55
N HIS A 272 6.32 6.44 -16.31
CA HIS A 272 7.02 5.28 -15.74
C HIS A 272 7.84 5.67 -14.50
N GLY A 273 7.12 5.97 -13.42
CA GLY A 273 7.66 5.98 -12.06
C GLY A 273 8.11 4.58 -11.62
N LEU A 274 8.43 4.41 -10.34
CA LEU A 274 8.97 3.17 -9.76
C LEU A 274 8.00 1.96 -9.79
N GLY A 275 6.96 1.99 -10.62
CA GLY A 275 6.01 0.89 -10.85
C GLY A 275 5.36 0.41 -9.56
N PHE A 276 5.30 -0.91 -9.39
CA PHE A 276 4.80 -1.54 -8.17
C PHE A 276 5.67 -1.19 -6.94
N ALA A 277 6.99 -1.22 -7.08
CA ALA A 277 7.89 -0.85 -6.00
C ALA A 277 7.62 0.58 -5.49
N GLY A 278 7.31 1.52 -6.39
CA GLY A 278 6.95 2.90 -6.04
C GLY A 278 5.70 3.03 -5.19
N MET A 279 4.65 2.28 -5.54
CA MET A 279 3.40 2.29 -4.78
C MET A 279 3.59 1.68 -3.38
N ALA A 280 4.27 0.53 -3.30
CA ALA A 280 4.56 -0.12 -2.04
C ALA A 280 5.46 0.74 -1.14
N LEU A 281 6.51 1.33 -1.70
CA LEU A 281 7.43 2.21 -0.98
C LEU A 281 6.73 3.48 -0.50
N SER A 282 5.86 4.07 -1.32
CA SER A 282 5.06 5.23 -0.93
C SER A 282 4.13 4.89 0.24
N SER A 283 3.35 3.80 0.16
CA SER A 283 2.49 3.36 1.26
C SER A 283 3.27 3.08 2.55
N PHE A 284 4.43 2.42 2.43
CA PHE A 284 5.33 2.16 3.55
C PHE A 284 5.79 3.46 4.22
N LEU A 285 6.23 4.46 3.45
CA LEU A 285 6.69 5.72 4.02
C LEU A 285 5.55 6.57 4.57
N THR A 286 4.38 6.60 3.92
CA THR A 286 3.19 7.31 4.42
C THR A 286 2.81 6.77 5.80
N PHE A 287 2.63 5.45 5.92
CA PHE A 287 2.29 4.82 7.18
C PHE A 287 3.38 5.02 8.23
N SER A 288 4.65 4.88 7.85
CA SER A 288 5.80 5.12 8.74
C SER A 288 5.82 6.54 9.30
N ASN A 289 5.61 7.56 8.47
CA ASN A 289 5.62 8.96 8.91
C ASN A 289 4.51 9.27 9.92
N GLN A 290 3.34 8.66 9.76
CA GLN A 290 2.23 8.80 10.71
C GLN A 290 2.52 8.05 12.01
N TYR A 291 2.95 6.80 11.88
CA TYR A 291 3.18 5.90 13.01
C TYR A 291 4.36 6.31 13.88
N TYR A 292 5.45 6.79 13.28
CA TYR A 292 6.63 7.33 13.98
C TYR A 292 6.60 8.85 14.12
N GLY A 293 5.47 9.50 13.81
CA GLY A 293 5.31 10.94 13.97
C GLY A 293 5.31 11.38 15.44
N TYR A 294 5.42 12.69 15.66
CA TYR A 294 5.23 13.28 17.00
C TYR A 294 3.79 13.06 17.50
N TYR A 295 3.63 13.17 18.82
CA TYR A 295 2.33 13.09 19.48
C TYR A 295 1.32 14.05 18.83
N ARG A 296 0.25 13.51 18.25
CA ARG A 296 -0.98 14.27 17.97
C ARG A 296 -1.78 14.27 19.28
N SER A 297 -2.34 15.42 19.65
CA SER A 297 -2.98 15.70 20.96
C SER A 297 -3.84 14.56 21.57
N GLU A 298 -4.07 14.61 22.88
CA GLU A 298 -4.77 13.60 23.72
C GLU A 298 -6.17 13.14 23.26
N LYS A 299 -6.72 13.72 22.20
CA LYS A 299 -8.01 13.34 21.58
C LYS A 299 -7.82 12.70 20.21
N GLY A 300 -6.91 11.73 20.10
CA GLY A 300 -6.75 10.96 18.87
C GLY A 300 -7.87 9.94 18.69
N ASP A 301 -8.33 9.73 17.44
CA ASP A 301 -9.22 8.62 17.11
C ASP A 301 -8.55 7.27 17.45
N ALA A 302 -9.30 6.32 18.01
CA ALA A 302 -8.79 5.00 18.43
C ALA A 302 -8.12 4.20 17.29
N ASP A 303 -8.42 4.52 16.03
CA ASP A 303 -7.89 3.89 14.83
C ASP A 303 -6.58 4.53 14.32
N VAL A 304 -6.06 5.56 15.00
CA VAL A 304 -4.79 6.21 14.68
C VAL A 304 -3.70 5.68 15.62
N LEU A 305 -2.77 4.95 15.02
CA LEU A 305 -1.67 4.34 15.74
C LEU A 305 -0.42 5.21 15.68
N ASN A 306 0.15 5.55 16.84
CA ASN A 306 1.39 6.33 16.96
C ASN A 306 2.32 5.73 18.01
N ARG A 307 3.53 5.32 17.60
CA ARG A 307 4.56 4.71 18.47
C ARG A 307 4.94 5.63 19.62
N HIS A 308 5.15 6.91 19.36
CA HIS A 308 5.59 7.86 20.37
C HIS A 308 4.54 8.02 21.47
N SER A 309 3.26 8.19 21.11
CA SER A 309 2.13 8.19 22.04
C SER A 309 2.09 6.92 22.92
N ILE A 310 2.34 5.76 22.32
CA ILE A 310 2.27 4.46 23.01
C ILE A 310 3.42 4.30 24.00
N LEU A 311 4.64 4.69 23.62
CA LEU A 311 5.80 4.65 24.51
C LEU A 311 5.63 5.56 25.73
N HIS A 312 4.93 6.67 25.57
CA HIS A 312 4.65 7.62 26.66
C HIS A 312 3.35 7.32 27.42
N GLY A 313 2.64 6.23 27.11
CA GLY A 313 1.37 5.88 27.76
C GLY A 313 0.25 6.91 27.50
N ALA A 314 0.38 7.74 26.47
CA ALA A 314 -0.51 8.86 26.17
C ALA A 314 -1.67 8.48 25.24
N ASN A 315 -1.78 7.20 24.86
CA ASN A 315 -2.91 6.63 24.15
C ASN A 315 -3.27 5.31 24.84
N ASN A 316 -4.39 5.27 25.55
CA ASN A 316 -4.84 4.08 26.29
C ASN A 316 -5.54 3.04 25.39
N ASP A 317 -6.01 3.47 24.21
CA ASP A 317 -6.85 2.66 23.33
C ASP A 317 -6.09 2.10 22.11
N PHE A 318 -4.75 2.11 22.12
CA PHE A 318 -3.97 1.58 21.00
C PHE A 318 -4.16 0.07 20.80
N GLY A 319 -4.53 -0.67 21.85
CA GLY A 319 -4.64 -2.12 21.91
C GLY A 319 -5.84 -2.72 21.15
N THR A 320 -6.25 -2.15 20.01
CA THR A 320 -7.36 -2.66 19.20
C THR A 320 -6.92 -3.73 18.20
N LYS A 321 -7.88 -4.57 17.76
CA LYS A 321 -7.68 -5.52 16.67
C LYS A 321 -7.23 -4.83 15.38
N ILE A 322 -7.86 -3.68 15.05
CA ILE A 322 -7.56 -2.89 13.85
C ILE A 322 -6.09 -2.47 13.85
N ASN A 323 -5.62 -1.91 14.94
CA ASN A 323 -4.25 -1.43 15.07
C ASN A 323 -3.22 -2.57 15.00
N ALA A 324 -3.51 -3.72 15.62
CA ALA A 324 -2.67 -4.91 15.48
C ALA A 324 -2.61 -5.39 14.02
N ILE A 325 -3.73 -5.41 13.30
CA ILE A 325 -3.76 -5.78 11.88
C ILE A 325 -2.96 -4.78 11.03
N LYS A 326 -3.13 -3.47 11.26
CA LYS A 326 -2.34 -2.44 10.56
C LYS A 326 -0.85 -2.69 10.72
N LEU A 327 -0.38 -2.98 11.93
CA LEU A 327 1.04 -3.27 12.16
C LEU A 327 1.54 -4.57 11.58
N ILE A 328 0.76 -5.65 11.64
CA ILE A 328 1.15 -6.92 11.00
C ILE A 328 1.23 -6.72 9.48
N THR A 329 0.30 -5.94 8.92
CA THR A 329 0.31 -5.57 7.50
C THR A 329 1.54 -4.73 7.15
N TYR A 330 1.89 -3.75 7.99
CA TYR A 330 3.08 -2.93 7.82
C TYR A 330 4.38 -3.75 7.95
N LEU A 331 4.45 -4.70 8.89
CA LEU A 331 5.56 -5.64 9.02
C LEU A 331 5.70 -6.48 7.74
N TYR A 332 4.60 -7.02 7.21
CA TYR A 332 4.63 -7.74 5.94
C TYR A 332 5.14 -6.87 4.80
N LEU A 333 4.59 -5.65 4.66
CA LEU A 333 5.01 -4.69 3.63
C LEU A 333 6.51 -4.36 3.74
N THR A 334 7.03 -4.23 4.97
CA THR A 334 8.46 -3.98 5.23
C THR A 334 9.34 -5.15 4.75
N LEU A 335 8.90 -6.39 4.97
CA LEU A 335 9.61 -7.59 4.49
C LEU A 335 9.53 -7.72 2.97
N GLU A 336 8.35 -7.46 2.41
CA GLU A 336 8.09 -7.53 0.97
C GLU A 336 8.90 -6.47 0.19
N LEU A 337 9.22 -5.34 0.83
CA LEU A 337 10.09 -4.30 0.30
C LEU A 337 11.59 -4.59 0.41
N GLU A 338 12.03 -5.67 1.06
CA GLU A 338 13.45 -6.02 1.19
C GLU A 338 14.25 -5.87 -0.12
N PRO A 339 13.86 -6.45 -1.27
CA PRO A 339 14.63 -6.31 -2.51
C PRO A 339 14.79 -4.87 -2.97
N VAL A 340 13.81 -4.01 -2.67
CA VAL A 340 13.84 -2.58 -2.97
C VAL A 340 14.76 -1.87 -1.99
N LEU A 341 14.59 -2.07 -0.68
CA LEU A 341 15.37 -1.43 0.37
C LEU A 341 16.86 -1.79 0.28
N LYS A 342 17.20 -3.03 -0.09
CA LYS A 342 18.59 -3.45 -0.38
C LYS A 342 19.23 -2.69 -1.53
N ILE A 343 18.45 -2.29 -2.54
CA ILE A 343 18.95 -1.45 -3.64
C ILE A 343 19.15 -0.03 -3.13
N LEU A 344 18.18 0.50 -2.38
CA LEU A 344 18.17 1.88 -1.91
C LEU A 344 19.24 2.17 -0.85
N PHE A 345 19.52 1.21 0.03
CA PHE A 345 20.48 1.36 1.13
C PHE A 345 21.81 0.65 0.89
N LYS A 346 22.07 0.22 -0.35
CA LYS A 346 23.34 -0.41 -0.70
C LYS A 346 24.50 0.55 -0.41
N ASN A 347 25.40 0.15 0.49
CA ASN A 347 26.54 0.97 0.90
C ASN A 347 27.72 0.98 -0.08
N LYS A 348 27.66 0.26 -1.21
CA LYS A 348 28.75 0.19 -2.20
C LYS A 348 29.26 1.56 -2.65
#